data_AF-A0A5P3MT14-F1
#
_entry.id   AF-A0A5P3MT14-F1
#
_cell.length_a   1.000
_cell.length_b   1.000
_cell.length_c   1.000
_cell.angle_alpha   90.00
_cell.angle_beta   90.00
_cell.angle_gamma   90.00
#
_symmetry.space_group_name_H-M   'P 1'
#
loop_
_entity.id
_entity.type
_entity.pdbx_description
1 polymer ?
#
loop_
_entity_poly.entity_id
_entity_poly.type
_entity_poly.pdbx_seq_one_letter_code
_entity_poly.pdbx_strand_id
1 'polypeptide(L)'
;MSNLTALLQQKISHSDYRDMIIRHSKDFSSGEIRLLEEILQRFGFDVVQEQALAQTVLQQARFDPDAFHIDSDDEDVTGVCPHCINPPMPPLRDYLQWREQRS
;
A
#
# COMPACT_ATOMS: atom_id res chain seq x y z
N MET A 1 7.83 21.68 -2.59
CA MET A 1 6.87 20.73 -3.19
C MET A 1 7.37 19.33 -2.92
N SER A 2 6.57 18.48 -2.28
CA SER A 2 6.96 17.10 -1.98
C SER A 2 7.22 16.34 -3.30
N ASN A 3 8.31 15.56 -3.37
CA ASN A 3 8.70 14.80 -4.55
C ASN A 3 7.53 13.93 -5.09
N LEU A 4 6.79 13.30 -4.18
CA LEU A 4 5.53 12.61 -4.46
C LEU A 4 4.53 13.41 -5.30
N THR A 5 4.28 14.68 -4.98
CA THR A 5 3.27 15.49 -5.70
C THR A 5 3.70 15.74 -7.15
N ALA A 6 4.98 15.98 -7.39
CA ALA A 6 5.52 16.16 -8.73
C ALA A 6 5.41 14.86 -9.55
N LEU A 7 5.76 13.72 -8.94
CA LEU A 7 5.62 12.40 -9.58
C LEU A 7 4.16 12.08 -9.92
N LEU A 8 3.22 12.37 -9.02
CA LEU A 8 1.79 12.14 -9.27
C LEU A 8 1.27 12.99 -10.43
N GLN A 9 1.66 14.27 -10.50
CA GLN A 9 1.30 15.14 -11.62
C GLN A 9 1.84 14.62 -12.96
N GLN A 10 3.03 14.03 -12.95
CA GLN A 10 3.66 13.47 -14.15
C GLN A 10 3.07 12.12 -14.58
N LYS A 11 2.75 11.26 -13.61
CA LYS A 11 2.49 9.83 -13.85
C LYS A 11 1.01 9.44 -13.84
N ILE A 12 0.17 10.22 -13.16
CA ILE A 12 -1.26 9.93 -12.98
C ILE A 12 -2.03 11.02 -13.69
N SER A 13 -2.74 10.68 -14.76
CA SER A 13 -3.44 11.63 -15.61
C SER A 13 -4.75 12.11 -14.99
N HIS A 14 -5.47 11.25 -14.27
CA HIS A 14 -6.77 11.59 -13.67
C HIS A 14 -6.59 12.32 -12.35
N SER A 15 -7.16 13.53 -12.26
CA SER A 15 -7.10 14.37 -11.05
C SER A 15 -7.68 13.70 -9.82
N ASP A 16 -8.79 12.99 -9.97
CA ASP A 16 -9.49 12.38 -8.84
C ASP A 16 -8.62 11.31 -8.16
N TYR A 17 -7.88 10.53 -8.95
CA TYR A 17 -6.93 9.55 -8.42
C TYR A 17 -5.72 10.21 -7.77
N ARG A 18 -5.19 11.31 -8.35
CA ARG A 18 -4.12 12.09 -7.68
C ARG A 18 -4.56 12.63 -6.34
N ASP A 19 -5.75 13.23 -6.27
CA ASP A 19 -6.28 13.83 -5.06
C ASP A 19 -6.56 12.77 -3.99
N MET A 20 -7.08 11.61 -4.40
CA MET A 20 -7.28 10.47 -3.51
C MET A 20 -5.95 9.96 -2.94
N ILE A 21 -4.93 9.77 -3.80
CA ILE A 21 -3.61 9.33 -3.37
C ILE A 21 -3.00 10.34 -2.39
N ILE A 22 -3.00 11.64 -2.73
CA ILE A 22 -2.45 12.70 -1.87
C ILE A 22 -3.18 12.75 -0.53
N ARG A 23 -4.51 12.61 -0.52
CA ARG A 23 -5.31 12.65 0.71
C ARG A 23 -4.95 11.52 1.65
N HIS A 24 -4.86 10.30 1.14
CA HIS A 24 -4.68 9.10 1.95
C HIS A 24 -3.21 8.78 2.26
N SER A 25 -2.27 9.35 1.50
CA SER A 25 -0.84 9.23 1.81
C SER A 25 -0.35 10.20 2.90
N LYS A 26 -1.21 11.06 3.46
CA LYS A 26 -0.78 12.06 4.47
C LYS A 26 -0.25 11.43 5.75
N ASP A 27 -0.85 10.31 6.13
CA ASP A 27 -0.54 9.60 7.38
C ASP A 27 0.48 8.48 7.17
N PHE A 28 1.02 8.34 5.96
CA PHE A 28 2.04 7.34 5.65
C PHE A 28 3.35 7.67 6.36
N SER A 29 3.98 6.63 6.88
CA SER A 29 5.38 6.67 7.32
C SER A 29 6.30 7.06 6.17
N SER A 30 7.52 7.50 6.50
CA SER A 30 8.53 7.82 5.48
C SER A 30 8.89 6.62 4.60
N GLY A 31 8.78 5.40 5.12
CA GLY A 31 9.01 4.17 4.35
C GLY A 31 7.92 3.93 3.29
N GLU A 32 6.66 4.12 3.67
CA GLU A 32 5.52 3.98 2.75
C GLU A 32 5.51 5.06 1.67
N ILE A 33 5.86 6.31 2.02
CA ILE A 33 6.03 7.38 1.03
C ILE A 33 7.13 7.02 0.03
N ARG A 34 8.29 6.54 0.49
CA ARG A 34 9.39 6.13 -0.39
C ARG A 34 8.98 5.00 -1.33
N LEU A 35 8.24 4.01 -0.81
CA LEU A 35 7.72 2.90 -1.61
C LEU A 35 6.74 3.39 -2.70
N LEU A 36 5.83 4.29 -2.34
CA LEU A 36 4.90 4.88 -3.30
C LEU A 36 5.64 5.69 -4.38
N GLU A 37 6.66 6.48 -4.00
CA GLU A 37 7.50 7.19 -4.97
C GLU A 37 8.27 6.22 -5.89
N GLU A 38 8.79 5.11 -5.36
CA GLU A 38 9.45 4.07 -6.14
C GLU A 38 8.51 3.47 -7.19
N ILE A 39 7.29 3.11 -6.78
CA ILE A 39 6.25 2.58 -7.68
C ILE A 39 5.95 3.57 -8.81
N LEU A 40 5.79 4.86 -8.48
CA LEU A 40 5.51 5.91 -9.46
C LEU A 40 6.68 6.11 -10.44
N GLN A 41 7.92 6.01 -9.96
CA GLN A 41 9.11 6.14 -10.81
C GLN A 41 9.24 4.96 -11.77
N ARG A 42 9.12 3.73 -11.25
CA ARG A 42 9.39 2.48 -11.99
C ARG A 42 8.38 2.19 -13.09
N PHE A 43 7.12 2.59 -12.92
CA PHE A 43 6.06 2.17 -13.81
C PHE A 43 5.37 3.33 -14.56
N GLY A 44 4.75 3.00 -15.69
CA GLY A 44 3.71 3.82 -16.33
C GLY A 44 2.32 3.42 -15.84
N PHE A 45 1.32 4.28 -16.06
CA PHE A 45 -0.04 4.02 -15.61
C PHE A 45 -1.05 4.33 -16.73
N ASP A 46 -1.82 3.33 -17.11
CA ASP A 46 -3.11 3.53 -17.78
C ASP A 46 -4.22 3.76 -16.75
N VAL A 47 -5.44 4.06 -17.22
CA VAL A 47 -6.59 4.38 -16.35
C VAL A 47 -6.88 3.29 -15.31
N VAL A 48 -6.77 2.02 -15.70
CA VAL A 48 -7.05 0.88 -14.81
C VAL A 48 -5.96 0.77 -13.74
N GLN A 49 -4.70 0.97 -14.13
CA GLN A 49 -3.56 0.95 -13.23
C GLN A 49 -3.54 2.16 -12.28
N GLU A 50 -3.98 3.34 -12.74
CA GLU A 50 -4.18 4.51 -11.88
C GLU A 50 -5.25 4.22 -10.82
N GLN A 51 -6.39 3.67 -11.23
CA GLN A 51 -7.46 3.27 -10.31
C GLN A 51 -6.96 2.25 -9.29
N ALA A 52 -6.26 1.20 -9.75
CA ALA A 52 -5.72 0.17 -8.89
C ALA A 52 -4.75 0.76 -7.84
N LEU A 53 -3.81 1.60 -8.26
CA LEU A 53 -2.89 2.27 -7.34
C LEU A 53 -3.65 3.11 -6.30
N ALA A 54 -4.66 3.86 -6.72
CA ALA A 54 -5.40 4.72 -5.82
C ALA A 54 -6.21 3.92 -4.78
N GLN A 55 -6.79 2.78 -5.18
CA GLN A 55 -7.43 1.84 -4.26
C GLN A 55 -6.42 1.19 -3.29
N THR A 56 -5.24 0.80 -3.77
CA THR A 56 -4.16 0.30 -2.92
C THR A 56 -3.74 1.33 -1.87
N VAL A 57 -3.59 2.61 -2.25
CA VAL A 57 -3.24 3.67 -1.30
C VAL A 57 -4.33 3.85 -0.24
N LEU A 58 -5.61 3.77 -0.62
CA LEU A 58 -6.73 3.80 0.32
C LEU A 58 -6.68 2.60 1.30
N GLN A 59 -6.37 1.40 0.80
CA GLN A 59 -6.24 0.20 1.62
C GLN A 59 -5.04 0.28 2.57
N GLN A 60 -3.89 0.74 2.09
CA GLN A 60 -2.70 0.95 2.90
C GLN A 60 -2.96 1.91 4.06
N ALA A 61 -3.69 3.01 3.81
CA ALA A 61 -4.04 3.97 4.86
C ALA A 61 -4.92 3.39 5.99
N ARG A 62 -5.55 2.23 5.75
CA ARG A 62 -6.37 1.51 6.71
C ARG A 62 -5.73 0.20 7.17
N PHE A 63 -4.53 -0.09 6.68
CA PHE A 63 -3.85 -1.34 6.97
C PHE A 63 -3.32 -1.29 8.39
N ASP A 64 -3.86 -2.16 9.22
CA ASP A 64 -3.38 -2.40 10.58
C ASP A 64 -2.87 -3.85 10.62
N PRO A 65 -1.55 -4.06 10.75
CA PRO A 65 -0.99 -5.41 10.80
C PRO A 65 -1.46 -6.18 12.03
N ASP A 66 -1.87 -5.52 13.11
CA ASP A 66 -2.20 -6.19 14.37
C ASP A 66 -3.71 -6.44 14.56
N ALA A 67 -4.56 -5.92 13.66
CA ALA A 67 -6.03 -5.91 13.80
C ALA A 67 -6.72 -7.29 13.90
N PHE A 68 -6.00 -8.39 13.67
CA PHE A 68 -6.52 -9.76 13.75
C PHE A 68 -5.67 -10.69 14.64
N HIS A 69 -4.92 -10.13 15.60
CA HIS A 69 -4.32 -10.95 16.65
C HIS A 69 -5.44 -11.59 17.49
N ILE A 70 -5.57 -12.91 17.43
CA ILE A 70 -6.41 -13.68 18.35
C ILE A 70 -5.53 -13.98 19.55
N ASP A 71 -5.78 -13.30 20.68
CA ASP A 71 -5.19 -13.69 21.96
C ASP A 71 -5.74 -15.06 22.33
N SER A 72 -4.99 -16.11 21.99
CA SER A 72 -5.33 -17.48 22.36
C SER A 72 -5.01 -17.67 23.84
N ASP A 73 -5.92 -17.23 24.70
CA ASP A 73 -5.88 -17.36 26.16
C ASP A 73 -6.26 -18.78 26.64
N ASP A 74 -5.86 -19.81 25.89
CA ASP A 74 -6.06 -21.22 26.26
C ASP A 74 -4.71 -21.80 26.67
N GLU A 75 -4.47 -21.82 27.99
CA GLU A 75 -3.24 -22.20 28.71
C GLU A 75 -2.73 -23.65 28.47
N ASP A 76 -3.22 -24.38 27.46
CA ASP A 76 -2.80 -25.76 27.16
C ASP A 76 -2.52 -26.05 25.67
N VAL A 77 -2.51 -25.03 24.80
CA VAL A 77 -2.04 -25.15 23.41
C VAL A 77 -0.85 -24.23 23.21
N THR A 78 0.35 -24.79 22.99
CA THR A 78 1.50 -24.07 22.40
C THR A 78 1.23 -23.80 20.91
N GLY A 79 0.08 -23.21 20.60
CA GLY A 79 -0.35 -22.87 19.25
C GLY A 79 0.32 -21.57 18.86
N VAL A 80 1.32 -21.64 17.98
CA VAL A 80 1.86 -20.44 17.37
C VAL A 80 0.74 -19.79 16.55
N CYS A 81 0.42 -18.53 16.85
CA CYS A 81 -0.58 -17.77 16.10
C CYS A 81 -0.22 -17.79 14.60
N PRO A 82 -1.13 -18.23 13.71
CA PRO A 82 -0.87 -18.29 12.26
C PRO A 82 -0.47 -16.92 11.67
N HIS A 83 -0.98 -15.83 12.26
CA HIS A 83 -0.64 -14.45 11.92
C HIS A 83 0.86 -14.17 12.13
N CYS A 84 1.45 -14.67 13.22
CA CYS A 84 2.87 -14.49 13.52
C CYS A 84 3.79 -15.33 12.61
N ILE A 85 3.28 -16.42 12.03
CA ILE A 85 4.02 -17.26 11.08
C ILE A 85 4.01 -16.61 9.69
N ASN A 86 2.88 -16.02 9.30
CA ASN A 86 2.72 -15.39 7.99
C ASN A 86 1.88 -14.11 8.11
N PRO A 87 2.50 -12.97 8.47
CA PRO A 87 1.77 -11.72 8.59
C PRO A 87 1.20 -11.28 7.24
N PRO A 88 0.05 -10.59 7.23
CA PRO A 88 -0.54 -10.08 6.00
C PRO A 88 0.43 -9.10 5.34
N MET A 89 0.58 -9.22 4.03
CA MET A 89 1.45 -8.31 3.28
C MET A 89 0.81 -6.92 3.20
N PRO A 90 1.57 -5.83 3.46
CA PRO A 90 1.06 -4.48 3.30
C PRO A 90 0.58 -4.21 1.87
N PRO A 91 -0.57 -3.54 1.65
CA PRO A 91 -1.15 -3.33 0.33
C PRO A 91 -0.20 -2.73 -0.72
N LEU A 92 0.62 -1.73 -0.36
CA LEU A 92 1.58 -1.15 -1.31
C LEU A 92 2.68 -2.15 -1.73
N ARG A 93 3.07 -3.05 -0.82
CA ARG A 93 4.07 -4.10 -1.12
C ARG A 93 3.46 -5.15 -2.04
N ASP A 94 2.24 -5.58 -1.76
CA ASP A 94 1.50 -6.52 -2.62
C ASP A 94 1.30 -5.94 -4.03
N TYR A 95 0.90 -4.66 -4.12
CA TYR A 95 0.76 -3.98 -5.40
C TYR A 95 2.07 -3.90 -6.19
N LEU A 96 3.20 -3.59 -5.53
CA LEU A 96 4.50 -3.60 -6.18
C LEU A 96 4.82 -4.98 -6.79
N GLN A 97 4.64 -6.05 -6.01
CA GLN A 97 4.90 -7.41 -6.46
C GLN A 97 3.98 -7.81 -7.64
N TRP A 98 2.70 -7.41 -7.58
CA TRP A 98 1.76 -7.61 -8.68
C TRP A 98 2.19 -6.87 -9.96
N ARG A 99 2.70 -5.63 -9.83
CA ARG A 99 3.24 -4.87 -10.97
C ARG A 99 4.45 -5.55 -11.59
N GLU A 100 5.36 -6.08 -10.78
CA GLU A 100 6.57 -6.76 -11.26
C GLU A 100 6.26 -8.06 -12.03
N GLN A 101 5.19 -8.76 -11.69
CA GLN A 101 4.80 -9.98 -12.40
C GLN A 101 4.10 -9.72 -13.74
N ARG A 102 3.67 -8.48 -14.00
CA ARG A 102 2.80 -8.13 -15.12
C ARG A 102 3.33 -6.97 -15.96
N SER A 103 4.53 -6.48 -15.65
CA SER A 103 5.22 -5.39 -16.36
C SER A 103 6.04 -5.89 -17.54
#